data_AF-A0A970VV20-F1
#
_entry.id   AF-A0A970VV20-F1
#
_cell.length_a   1.000
_cell.length_b   1.000
_cell.length_c   1.000
_cell.angle_alpha   90.00
_cell.angle_beta   90.00
_cell.angle_gamma   90.00
#
_symmetry.space_group_name_H-M   'P 1'
#
loop_
_entity.id
_entity.type
_entity.pdbx_description
1 polymer ?
#
loop_
_entity_poly.entity_id
_entity_poly.type
_entity_poly.pdbx_seq_one_letter_code
_entity_poly.pdbx_strand_id
1 'polypeptide(L)'
;HQRQGHLDTVISKHSISDIPKVKSVLKKAKLLIRVNPIYENSEKEIKDVISNGAEIVMLPFFSSAKEVESFIRFVDGKALTCLLVETPSAVKNIDEILAVDGIDMIHIGLNDLHLGYGLDFMFELLTNGVVEMLCNKFQQKGITYGFGGIAQIGQGMLPAEYIIAEHYRLGSSMAILSRSFCNPSVEIDICKIGDTFRNGIKKIRSLESELSKKEVFFFEKNYRIVTEKVMLIKERLANKKEGSL
;
A
#
# COMPACT_ATOMS: atom_id res chain seq x y z
N HIS A 1 -16.53 -3.51 21.13
CA HIS A 1 -15.85 -3.54 19.82
C HIS A 1 -16.68 -4.34 18.83
N GLN A 2 -17.41 -3.64 17.97
CA GLN A 2 -18.30 -4.23 16.98
C GLN A 2 -17.43 -4.90 15.91
N ARG A 3 -17.45 -6.24 15.89
CA ARG A 3 -16.75 -7.06 14.88
C ARG A 3 -17.49 -6.93 13.56
N GLN A 4 -16.96 -6.17 12.62
CA GLN A 4 -17.49 -6.13 11.25
C GLN A 4 -16.86 -7.27 10.43
N GLY A 5 -17.53 -8.42 10.44
CA GLY A 5 -17.24 -9.59 9.61
C GLY A 5 -17.66 -9.42 8.15
N HIS A 6 -17.39 -8.27 7.54
CA HIS A 6 -17.67 -8.01 6.12
C HIS A 6 -16.53 -7.30 5.38
N LEU A 7 -15.39 -7.12 6.05
CA LEU A 7 -14.18 -6.68 5.41
C LEU A 7 -13.43 -7.93 4.96
N ASP A 8 -13.06 -7.93 3.68
CA ASP A 8 -12.19 -8.90 3.05
C ASP A 8 -10.74 -8.76 3.60
N THR A 9 -10.61 -8.57 4.91
CA THR A 9 -9.35 -8.50 5.66
C THR A 9 -8.81 -9.91 5.73
N VAL A 10 -7.81 -10.19 4.90
CA VAL A 10 -7.03 -11.41 5.00
C VAL A 10 -6.47 -11.51 6.42
N ILE A 11 -7.00 -12.44 7.21
CA ILE A 11 -6.38 -12.86 8.45
C ILE A 11 -5.12 -13.63 8.04
N SER A 12 -3.96 -13.01 8.27
CA SER A 12 -2.68 -13.64 7.95
C SER A 12 -2.55 -14.94 8.74
N LYS A 13 -2.28 -16.04 8.02
CA LYS A 13 -1.91 -17.33 8.62
C LYS A 13 -0.40 -17.46 8.83
N HIS A 14 0.35 -16.39 8.57
CA HIS A 14 1.81 -16.39 8.69
C HIS A 14 2.23 -16.33 10.15
N SER A 15 3.36 -16.96 10.44
CA SER A 15 4.02 -16.95 11.73
C SER A 15 5.43 -16.39 11.62
N ILE A 16 6.02 -15.98 12.75
CA ILE A 16 7.43 -15.55 12.80
C ILE A 16 8.36 -16.65 12.26
N SER A 17 8.00 -17.93 12.45
CA SER A 17 8.78 -19.08 11.97
C SER A 17 8.86 -19.20 10.44
N ASP A 18 8.04 -18.45 9.70
CA ASP A 18 8.07 -18.43 8.24
C ASP A 18 9.10 -17.43 7.69
N ILE A 19 9.52 -16.45 8.50
CA ILE A 19 10.47 -15.40 8.11
C ILE A 19 11.81 -16.01 7.66
N PRO A 20 12.46 -16.92 8.42
CA PRO A 20 13.74 -17.49 7.99
C PRO A 20 13.60 -18.33 6.71
N LYS A 21 12.47 -19.00 6.52
CA LYS A 21 12.20 -19.82 5.33
C LYS A 21 12.17 -18.94 4.08
N VAL A 22 11.41 -17.84 4.13
CA VAL A 22 11.35 -16.87 3.02
C VAL A 22 12.71 -16.19 2.84
N LYS A 23 13.35 -15.74 3.92
CA LYS A 23 14.66 -15.07 3.85
C LYS A 23 15.71 -15.94 3.17
N SER A 24 15.72 -17.25 3.42
CA SER A 24 16.71 -18.18 2.85
C SER A 24 16.70 -18.28 1.32
N VAL A 25 15.58 -17.97 0.67
CA VAL A 25 15.45 -18.05 -0.80
C VAL A 25 15.63 -16.70 -1.50
N LEU A 26 15.64 -15.59 -0.75
CA LEU A 26 15.81 -14.24 -1.30
C LEU A 26 17.27 -13.95 -1.61
N LYS A 27 17.57 -13.64 -2.87
CA LYS A 27 18.94 -13.31 -3.33
C LYS A 27 19.17 -11.81 -3.57
N LYS A 28 18.12 -11.06 -3.88
CA LYS A 28 18.20 -9.65 -4.31
C LYS A 28 17.19 -8.73 -3.63
N ALA A 29 16.00 -9.25 -3.31
CA ALA A 29 14.95 -8.46 -2.68
C ALA A 29 15.12 -8.42 -1.16
N LYS A 30 14.73 -7.29 -0.56
CA LYS A 30 14.61 -7.16 0.90
C LYS A 30 13.32 -7.80 1.40
N LEU A 31 13.37 -8.42 2.58
CA LEU A 31 12.19 -8.97 3.24
C LEU A 31 11.47 -7.92 4.07
N LEU A 32 10.26 -7.55 3.66
CA LEU A 32 9.36 -6.66 4.40
C LEU A 32 8.39 -7.48 5.24
N ILE A 33 8.32 -7.18 6.54
CA ILE A 33 7.36 -7.79 7.48
C ILE A 33 6.45 -6.71 8.04
N ARG A 34 5.14 -6.86 7.84
CA ARG A 34 4.11 -6.04 8.50
C ARG A 34 3.82 -6.64 9.87
N VAL A 35 4.09 -5.89 10.93
CA VAL A 35 3.83 -6.28 12.33
C VAL A 35 2.41 -5.94 12.76
N ASN A 36 2.03 -6.27 14.00
CA ASN A 36 0.78 -5.80 14.57
C ASN A 36 0.82 -4.29 14.91
N PRO A 37 -0.34 -3.63 15.06
CA PRO A 37 -0.41 -2.29 15.62
C PRO A 37 0.23 -2.25 17.01
N ILE A 38 0.68 -1.08 17.48
CA ILE A 38 1.38 -0.97 18.78
C ILE A 38 0.53 -1.52 19.93
N TYR A 39 1.15 -2.38 20.73
CA TYR A 39 0.58 -3.02 21.91
C TYR A 39 1.69 -3.38 22.93
N GLU A 40 1.31 -3.92 24.08
CA GLU A 40 2.22 -4.19 25.21
C GLU A 40 3.47 -5.03 24.83
N ASN A 41 3.34 -6.00 23.92
CA ASN A 41 4.46 -6.86 23.51
C ASN A 41 5.10 -6.48 22.16
N SER A 42 4.82 -5.28 21.63
CA SER A 42 5.38 -4.84 20.34
C SER A 42 6.90 -4.85 20.32
N GLU A 43 7.57 -4.48 21.41
CA GLU A 43 9.05 -4.49 21.44
C GLU A 43 9.61 -5.89 21.20
N LYS A 44 9.01 -6.91 21.84
CA LYS A 44 9.40 -8.30 21.65
C LYS A 44 9.09 -8.77 20.24
N GLU A 45 7.88 -8.49 19.74
CA GLU A 45 7.49 -8.86 18.37
C GLU A 45 8.46 -8.27 17.34
N ILE A 46 8.76 -6.98 17.43
CA ILE A 46 9.63 -6.27 16.48
C ILE A 46 11.05 -6.84 16.54
N LYS A 47 11.60 -7.09 17.73
CA LYS A 47 12.91 -7.73 17.88
C LYS A 47 12.92 -9.16 17.33
N ASP A 48 11.84 -9.92 17.55
CA ASP A 48 11.72 -11.28 17.05
C ASP A 48 11.65 -11.29 15.50
N VAL A 49 10.87 -10.42 14.86
CA VAL A 49 10.83 -10.37 13.38
C VAL A 49 12.16 -9.94 12.77
N ILE A 50 12.86 -8.96 13.38
CA ILE A 50 14.18 -8.50 12.92
C ILE A 50 15.22 -9.63 13.08
N SER A 51 15.28 -10.27 14.24
CA SER A 51 16.24 -11.37 14.49
C SER A 51 16.01 -12.58 13.58
N ASN A 52 14.78 -12.77 13.09
CA ASN A 52 14.45 -13.81 12.10
C ASN A 52 14.71 -13.40 10.64
N GLY A 53 15.20 -12.17 10.39
CA GLY A 53 15.72 -11.75 9.09
C GLY A 53 14.87 -10.72 8.34
N ALA A 54 13.94 -10.03 9.01
CA ALA A 54 13.26 -8.88 8.43
C ALA A 54 14.26 -7.73 8.17
N GLU A 55 14.22 -7.16 6.97
CA GLU A 55 15.07 -6.02 6.56
C GLU A 55 14.27 -4.71 6.49
N ILE A 56 12.95 -4.81 6.36
CA ILE A 56 12.01 -3.70 6.43
C ILE A 56 10.89 -4.14 7.38
N VAL A 57 10.55 -3.30 8.35
CA VAL A 57 9.43 -3.53 9.26
C VAL A 57 8.36 -2.49 8.97
N MET A 58 7.13 -2.93 8.74
CA MET A 58 6.00 -2.06 8.44
C MET A 58 5.01 -1.99 9.62
N LEU A 59 4.70 -0.79 10.08
CA LEU A 59 3.72 -0.52 11.14
C LEU A 59 2.34 -0.15 10.56
N PRO A 60 1.29 -0.96 10.77
CA PRO A 60 -0.08 -0.65 10.38
C PRO A 60 -0.89 0.03 11.49
N PHE A 61 -2.05 0.58 11.12
CA PHE A 61 -3.10 1.12 12.01
C PHE A 61 -2.65 2.06 13.16
N PHE A 62 -1.50 2.70 13.06
CA PHE A 62 -1.12 3.77 14.01
C PHE A 62 -2.03 5.00 13.83
N SER A 63 -2.12 5.82 14.86
CA SER A 63 -2.91 7.06 14.84
C SER A 63 -2.18 8.27 15.43
N SER A 64 -1.01 8.08 16.03
CA SER A 64 -0.29 9.14 16.75
C SER A 64 1.23 9.09 16.56
N ALA A 65 1.89 10.24 16.74
CA ALA A 65 3.35 10.34 16.72
C ALA A 65 4.01 9.46 17.82
N LYS A 66 3.38 9.32 18.99
CA LYS A 66 3.89 8.49 20.11
C LYS A 66 4.01 7.00 19.77
N GLU A 67 3.07 6.48 19.00
CA GLU A 67 3.13 5.10 18.50
C GLU A 67 4.28 4.93 17.52
N VAL A 68 4.47 5.90 16.63
CA VAL A 68 5.57 5.93 15.65
C VAL A 68 6.93 6.06 16.34
N GLU A 69 7.08 6.94 17.33
CA GLU A 69 8.29 7.06 18.15
C GLU A 69 8.62 5.74 18.86
N SER A 70 7.62 5.08 19.43
CA SER A 70 7.80 3.80 20.09
C SER A 70 8.23 2.71 19.10
N PHE A 71 7.59 2.67 17.94
CA PHE A 71 7.93 1.76 16.85
C PHE A 71 9.40 1.94 16.40
N ILE A 72 9.81 3.17 16.11
CA ILE A 72 11.16 3.49 15.65
C ILE A 72 12.20 3.11 16.72
N ARG A 73 11.92 3.41 17.99
CA ARG A 73 12.75 2.99 19.13
C ARG A 73 12.87 1.47 19.22
N PHE A 74 11.80 0.72 18.98
CA PHE A 74 11.84 -0.75 19.01
C PHE A 74 12.62 -1.35 17.83
N VAL A 75 12.59 -0.71 16.66
CA VAL A 75 13.39 -1.11 15.50
C VAL A 75 14.88 -0.82 15.71
N ASP A 76 15.22 0.26 16.42
CA ASP A 76 16.57 0.55 16.91
C ASP A 76 17.62 0.58 15.78
N GLY A 77 17.23 1.07 14.59
CA GLY A 77 18.08 1.15 13.40
C GLY A 77 18.51 -0.19 12.80
N LYS A 78 17.97 -1.33 13.27
CA LYS A 78 18.36 -2.68 12.82
C LYS A 78 17.65 -3.14 11.55
N ALA A 79 16.60 -2.43 11.15
CA ALA A 79 15.86 -2.63 9.90
C ALA A 79 15.32 -1.28 9.43
N LEU A 80 14.93 -1.19 8.15
CA LEU A 80 14.25 0.01 7.65
C LEU A 80 12.83 0.08 8.20
N THR A 81 12.39 1.28 8.55
CA THR A 81 11.04 1.53 9.06
C THR A 81 10.10 1.91 7.91
N CYS A 82 8.91 1.32 7.90
CA CYS A 82 7.87 1.66 6.94
C CYS A 82 6.55 1.93 7.67
N LEU A 83 5.96 3.11 7.48
CA LEU A 83 4.64 3.41 8.03
C LEU A 83 3.56 3.12 7.01
N LEU A 84 2.49 2.44 7.41
CA LEU A 84 1.30 2.24 6.59
C LEU A 84 0.19 3.23 7.03
N VAL A 85 0.08 4.37 6.32
CA VAL A 85 -0.95 5.39 6.56
C VAL A 85 -2.27 4.90 5.99
N GLU A 86 -3.14 4.38 6.85
CA GLU A 86 -4.37 3.70 6.44
C GLU A 86 -5.61 4.04 7.30
N THR A 87 -5.49 5.05 8.16
CA THR A 87 -6.60 5.54 9.01
C THR A 87 -6.79 7.05 8.89
N PRO A 88 -8.03 7.59 9.00
CA PRO A 88 -8.26 9.04 9.01
C PRO A 88 -7.54 9.75 10.17
N SER A 89 -7.39 9.07 11.31
CA SER A 89 -6.65 9.60 12.46
C SER A 89 -5.17 9.83 12.14
N ALA A 90 -4.51 8.89 11.45
CA ALA A 90 -3.13 9.07 10.99
C ALA A 90 -3.02 10.25 10.00
N VAL A 91 -3.98 10.39 9.08
CA VAL A 91 -4.00 11.52 8.14
C VAL A 91 -4.17 12.85 8.86
N LYS A 92 -5.07 12.91 9.86
CA LYS A 92 -5.28 14.12 10.67
C LYS A 92 -4.01 14.55 11.42
N ASN A 93 -3.26 13.58 11.95
CA ASN A 93 -2.07 13.84 12.76
C ASN A 93 -0.76 13.79 11.93
N ILE A 94 -0.85 13.83 10.60
CA ILE A 94 0.28 13.50 9.73
C ILE A 94 1.48 14.43 9.93
N ASP A 95 1.25 15.71 10.22
CA ASP A 95 2.34 16.67 10.42
C ASP A 95 3.16 16.37 11.69
N GLU A 96 2.50 15.96 12.77
CA GLU A 96 3.17 15.51 14.00
C GLU A 96 3.92 14.19 13.77
N ILE A 97 3.31 13.27 13.04
CA ILE A 97 3.94 11.98 12.68
C ILE A 97 5.21 12.21 11.84
N LEU A 98 5.16 13.10 10.85
CA LEU A 98 6.29 13.44 9.99
C LEU A 98 7.37 14.30 10.68
N ALA A 99 7.14 14.71 11.93
CA ALA A 99 8.16 15.34 12.76
C ALA A 99 9.02 14.31 13.51
N VAL A 100 8.62 13.04 13.54
CA VAL A 100 9.39 11.96 14.17
C VAL A 100 10.55 11.55 13.26
N ASP A 101 11.78 11.59 13.80
CA ASP A 101 12.98 11.14 13.09
C ASP A 101 13.03 9.60 12.98
N GLY A 102 13.67 9.10 11.93
CA GLY A 102 13.89 7.66 11.73
C GLY A 102 12.80 6.95 10.92
N ILE A 103 11.95 7.69 10.21
CA ILE A 103 11.00 7.16 9.21
C ILE A 103 11.72 7.01 7.86
N ASP A 104 11.94 5.77 7.39
CA ASP A 104 12.60 5.54 6.10
C ASP A 104 11.60 5.55 4.93
N MET A 105 10.40 4.99 5.14
CA MET A 105 9.42 4.74 4.09
C MET A 105 7.98 4.98 4.58
N ILE A 106 7.09 5.42 3.69
CA ILE A 106 5.65 5.54 3.97
C ILE A 106 4.83 4.91 2.83
N HIS A 107 3.82 4.13 3.16
CA HIS A 107 2.86 3.60 2.21
C HIS A 107 1.44 4.02 2.59
N ILE A 108 0.63 4.47 1.63
CA ILE A 108 -0.78 4.83 1.88
C ILE A 108 -1.67 3.62 1.58
N GLY A 109 -2.33 3.08 2.60
CA GLY A 109 -3.28 1.98 2.48
C GLY A 109 -4.66 2.47 2.03
N LEU A 110 -4.92 2.47 0.72
CA LEU A 110 -6.19 2.99 0.16
C LEU A 110 -7.43 2.22 0.62
N ASN A 111 -7.29 0.91 0.87
CA ASN A 111 -8.41 0.06 1.28
C ASN A 111 -8.96 0.47 2.65
N ASP A 112 -8.17 0.43 3.71
CA ASP A 112 -8.67 0.79 5.03
C ASP A 112 -8.97 2.30 5.12
N LEU A 113 -8.22 3.14 4.40
CA LEU A 113 -8.42 4.58 4.43
C LEU A 113 -9.76 5.01 3.83
N HIS A 114 -10.17 4.44 2.69
CA HIS A 114 -11.45 4.84 2.07
C HIS A 114 -12.64 4.43 2.93
N LEU A 115 -12.56 3.26 3.57
CA LEU A 115 -13.55 2.79 4.53
C LEU A 115 -13.61 3.70 5.76
N GLY A 116 -12.45 4.11 6.28
CA GLY A 116 -12.35 5.05 7.37
C GLY A 116 -12.99 6.41 7.05
N TYR A 117 -12.95 6.84 5.80
CA TYR A 117 -13.63 8.05 5.33
C TYR A 117 -15.10 7.83 4.90
N GLY A 118 -15.60 6.60 4.94
CA GLY A 118 -16.96 6.28 4.50
C GLY A 118 -17.17 6.44 2.99
N LEU A 119 -16.11 6.30 2.19
CA LEU A 119 -16.15 6.36 0.73
C LEU A 119 -16.62 5.03 0.14
N ASP A 120 -17.18 5.06 -1.07
CA ASP A 120 -17.71 3.87 -1.75
C ASP A 120 -16.64 3.13 -2.56
N PHE A 121 -15.60 3.85 -2.99
CA PHE A 121 -14.55 3.31 -3.83
C PHE A 121 -13.17 3.83 -3.43
N MET A 122 -12.20 2.92 -3.27
CA MET A 122 -10.86 3.24 -2.75
C MET A 122 -10.12 4.33 -3.53
N PHE A 123 -10.32 4.40 -4.85
CA PHE A 123 -9.62 5.35 -5.72
C PHE A 123 -10.26 6.74 -5.74
N GLU A 124 -11.37 6.96 -5.02
CA GLU A 124 -11.85 8.31 -4.71
C GLU A 124 -10.76 9.13 -3.98
N LEU A 125 -9.90 8.47 -3.20
CA LEU A 125 -8.77 9.08 -2.51
C LEU A 125 -7.71 9.68 -3.46
N LEU A 126 -7.63 9.18 -4.70
CA LEU A 126 -6.73 9.72 -5.72
C LEU A 126 -7.28 11.02 -6.34
N THR A 127 -8.59 11.20 -6.33
CA THR A 127 -9.28 12.29 -7.05
C THR A 127 -9.87 13.34 -6.13
N ASN A 128 -9.94 13.08 -4.82
CA ASN A 128 -10.43 14.01 -3.81
C ASN A 128 -9.32 14.82 -3.11
N GLY A 129 -8.07 14.67 -3.56
CA GLY A 129 -6.90 15.41 -3.08
C GLY A 129 -6.22 14.84 -1.82
N VAL A 130 -6.77 13.82 -1.16
CA VAL A 130 -6.16 13.26 0.07
C VAL A 130 -4.80 12.63 -0.21
N VAL A 131 -4.70 11.77 -1.22
CA VAL A 131 -3.42 11.10 -1.56
C VAL A 131 -2.40 12.12 -2.06
N GLU A 132 -2.81 13.08 -2.90
CA GLU A 132 -1.93 14.14 -3.39
C GLU A 132 -1.37 15.00 -2.25
N MET A 133 -2.23 15.41 -1.31
CA MET A 133 -1.81 16.14 -0.11
C MET A 133 -0.77 15.37 0.71
N LEU A 134 -0.99 14.07 0.93
CA LEU A 134 -0.05 13.21 1.66
C LEU A 134 1.28 13.07 0.91
N CYS A 135 1.25 12.75 -0.39
CA CYS A 135 2.45 12.62 -1.22
C CYS A 135 3.29 13.90 -1.20
N ASN A 136 2.65 15.08 -1.31
CA ASN A 136 3.35 16.37 -1.24
C ASN A 136 4.07 16.57 0.11
N LYS A 137 3.42 16.23 1.22
CA LYS A 137 4.04 16.31 2.56
C LYS A 137 5.22 15.34 2.71
N PHE A 138 5.08 14.11 2.19
CA PHE A 138 6.17 13.11 2.24
C PHE A 138 7.36 13.54 1.39
N GLN A 139 7.10 14.10 0.20
CA GLN A 139 8.12 14.62 -0.69
C GLN A 139 8.89 15.80 -0.07
N GLN A 140 8.19 16.73 0.58
CA GLN A 140 8.82 17.86 1.28
C GLN A 140 9.77 17.40 2.41
N LYS A 141 9.51 16.23 3.00
CA LYS A 141 10.36 15.60 4.01
C LYS A 141 11.48 14.73 3.41
N GLY A 142 11.48 14.52 2.09
CA GLY A 142 12.44 13.64 1.42
C GLY A 142 12.27 12.15 1.76
N ILE A 143 11.10 11.75 2.26
CA ILE A 143 10.82 10.35 2.64
C ILE A 143 10.41 9.57 1.39
N THR A 144 10.84 8.30 1.27
CA THR A 144 10.40 7.43 0.17
C THR A 144 8.95 7.01 0.40
N TYR A 145 8.07 7.16 -0.60
CA TYR A 145 6.66 6.83 -0.41
C TYR A 145 5.96 6.10 -1.56
N GLY A 146 4.86 5.46 -1.18
CA GLY A 146 4.00 4.65 -2.04
C GLY A 146 2.53 4.78 -1.68
N PHE A 147 1.65 4.28 -2.54
CA PHE A 147 0.23 4.15 -2.21
C PHE A 147 -0.39 2.97 -2.95
N GLY A 148 -1.40 2.36 -2.32
CA GLY A 148 -2.28 1.40 -2.97
C GLY A 148 -1.62 0.13 -3.53
N GLY A 149 -2.48 -0.66 -4.16
CA GLY A 149 -2.10 -1.90 -4.84
C GLY A 149 -2.19 -1.78 -6.35
N ILE A 150 -1.22 -2.36 -7.07
CA ILE A 150 -1.20 -2.42 -8.53
C ILE A 150 -1.60 -3.84 -8.98
N ALA A 151 -2.63 -3.93 -9.80
CA ALA A 151 -3.04 -5.16 -10.47
C ALA A 151 -2.26 -5.37 -11.78
N GLN A 152 -2.49 -6.49 -12.46
CA GLN A 152 -1.94 -6.67 -13.80
C GLN A 152 -2.50 -5.61 -14.76
N ILE A 153 -1.72 -5.22 -15.77
CA ILE A 153 -2.14 -4.27 -16.80
C ILE A 153 -3.48 -4.70 -17.43
N GLY A 154 -4.41 -3.75 -17.57
CA GLY A 154 -5.77 -3.98 -18.06
C GLY A 154 -6.73 -4.63 -17.05
N GLN A 155 -6.29 -4.92 -15.82
CA GLN A 155 -7.14 -5.46 -14.76
C GLN A 155 -7.48 -4.42 -13.68
N GLY A 156 -8.52 -4.71 -12.91
CA GLY A 156 -9.09 -3.82 -11.89
C GLY A 156 -10.32 -3.07 -12.39
N MET A 157 -11.16 -2.60 -11.46
CA MET A 157 -12.29 -1.73 -11.83
C MET A 157 -11.82 -0.42 -12.46
N LEU A 158 -10.73 0.13 -11.91
CA LEU A 158 -9.90 1.15 -12.55
C LEU A 158 -8.63 0.45 -13.06
N PRO A 159 -8.38 0.40 -14.38
CA PRO A 159 -7.26 -0.35 -14.92
C PRO A 159 -5.90 0.11 -14.38
N ALA A 160 -5.02 -0.86 -14.10
CA ALA A 160 -3.74 -0.64 -13.43
C ALA A 160 -2.83 0.41 -14.10
N GLU A 161 -2.88 0.53 -15.43
CA GLU A 161 -2.08 1.50 -16.17
C GLU A 161 -2.36 2.96 -15.79
N TYR A 162 -3.61 3.29 -15.47
CA TYR A 162 -3.98 4.63 -15.01
C TYR A 162 -3.44 4.90 -13.60
N ILE A 163 -3.44 3.89 -12.74
CA ILE A 163 -2.89 3.98 -11.37
C ILE A 163 -1.37 4.13 -11.43
N ILE A 164 -0.69 3.36 -12.27
CA ILE A 164 0.78 3.46 -12.45
C ILE A 164 1.14 4.86 -12.95
N ALA A 165 0.37 5.46 -13.87
CA ALA A 165 0.60 6.83 -14.30
C ALA A 165 0.40 7.85 -13.16
N GLU A 166 -0.55 7.62 -12.23
CA GLU A 166 -0.69 8.46 -11.03
C GLU A 166 0.49 8.31 -10.07
N HIS A 167 1.12 7.14 -9.95
CA HIS A 167 2.35 7.01 -9.19
C HIS A 167 3.46 7.93 -9.73
N TYR A 168 3.64 7.96 -11.05
CA TYR A 168 4.61 8.86 -11.69
C TYR A 168 4.24 10.33 -11.49
N ARG A 169 2.97 10.69 -11.67
CA ARG A 169 2.48 12.06 -11.46
C ARG A 169 2.75 12.56 -10.05
N LEU A 170 2.56 11.71 -9.06
CA LEU A 170 2.68 12.03 -7.64
C LEU A 170 4.08 11.78 -7.04
N GLY A 171 5.07 11.42 -7.87
CA GLY A 171 6.44 11.14 -7.41
C GLY A 171 6.59 9.90 -6.52
N SER A 172 5.61 8.99 -6.56
CA SER A 172 5.57 7.77 -5.78
C SER A 172 6.49 6.71 -6.36
N SER A 173 7.30 6.04 -5.52
CA SER A 173 8.36 5.11 -5.95
C SER A 173 8.12 3.66 -5.52
N MET A 174 7.01 3.38 -4.85
CA MET A 174 6.72 2.05 -4.30
C MET A 174 5.22 1.74 -4.34
N ALA A 175 4.90 0.47 -4.58
CA ALA A 175 3.54 -0.03 -4.67
C ALA A 175 3.47 -1.50 -4.23
N ILE A 176 2.30 -1.94 -3.77
CA ILE A 176 2.06 -3.34 -3.40
C ILE A 176 1.43 -4.06 -4.60
N LEU A 177 1.89 -5.27 -4.93
CA LEU A 177 1.23 -6.06 -5.98
C LEU A 177 -0.06 -6.66 -5.44
N SER A 178 -1.14 -6.50 -6.20
CA SER A 178 -2.45 -7.01 -5.79
C SER A 178 -2.54 -8.54 -5.95
N ARG A 179 -3.62 -9.12 -5.41
CA ARG A 179 -3.97 -10.55 -5.52
C ARG A 179 -4.05 -11.05 -6.97
N SER A 180 -4.21 -10.17 -7.95
CA SER A 180 -4.18 -10.58 -9.37
C SER A 180 -2.86 -11.26 -9.76
N PHE A 181 -1.76 -11.00 -9.06
CA PHE A 181 -0.46 -11.60 -9.34
C PHE A 181 -0.28 -12.98 -8.71
N CYS A 182 -1.00 -13.27 -7.63
CA CYS A 182 -0.91 -14.51 -6.89
C CYS A 182 -2.17 -14.66 -6.04
N ASN A 183 -3.07 -15.57 -6.46
CA ASN A 183 -4.21 -15.96 -5.65
C ASN A 183 -4.28 -17.49 -5.51
N PRO A 184 -3.77 -18.04 -4.39
CA PRO A 184 -3.72 -19.49 -4.19
C PRO A 184 -5.11 -20.14 -4.05
N SER A 185 -6.18 -19.36 -3.86
CA SER A 185 -7.54 -19.91 -3.86
C SER A 185 -8.09 -20.18 -5.26
N VAL A 186 -7.45 -19.63 -6.30
CA VAL A 186 -7.89 -19.74 -7.70
C VAL A 186 -6.91 -20.58 -8.51
N GLU A 187 -5.60 -20.40 -8.27
CA GLU A 187 -4.56 -21.13 -8.98
C GLU A 187 -3.52 -21.62 -7.97
N ILE A 188 -3.24 -22.94 -7.99
CA ILE A 188 -2.28 -23.59 -7.10
C ILE A 188 -1.03 -24.06 -7.85
N ASP A 189 -1.06 -24.07 -9.18
CA ASP A 189 0.07 -24.43 -10.02
C ASP A 189 1.15 -23.33 -9.96
N ILE A 190 2.25 -23.65 -9.28
CA ILE A 190 3.39 -22.74 -9.08
C ILE A 190 3.99 -22.26 -10.41
N CYS A 191 3.99 -23.10 -11.46
CA CYS A 191 4.52 -22.72 -12.77
C CYS A 191 3.65 -21.62 -13.39
N LYS A 192 2.32 -21.78 -13.36
CA LYS A 192 1.37 -20.78 -13.88
C LYS A 192 1.38 -19.49 -13.06
N ILE A 193 1.49 -19.59 -11.73
CA ILE A 193 1.67 -18.42 -10.86
C ILE A 193 2.97 -17.68 -11.26
N GLY A 194 4.05 -18.43 -11.44
CA GLY A 194 5.34 -17.89 -11.88
C GLY A 194 5.26 -17.19 -13.23
N ASP A 195 4.55 -17.75 -14.20
CA ASP A 195 4.35 -17.15 -15.52
C ASP A 195 3.47 -15.90 -15.45
N THR A 196 2.38 -15.96 -14.69
CA THR A 196 1.50 -14.81 -14.44
C THR A 196 2.29 -13.65 -13.83
N PHE A 197 3.09 -13.95 -12.80
CA PHE A 197 3.95 -12.96 -12.15
C PHE A 197 4.97 -12.36 -13.11
N ARG A 198 5.78 -13.20 -13.79
CA ARG A 198 6.83 -12.74 -14.71
C ARG A 198 6.26 -11.89 -15.85
N ASN A 199 5.19 -12.36 -16.49
CA ASN A 199 4.57 -11.65 -17.61
C ASN A 199 3.89 -10.35 -17.16
N GLY A 200 3.21 -10.36 -16.01
CA GLY A 200 2.60 -9.17 -15.44
C GLY A 200 3.64 -8.09 -15.11
N ILE A 201 4.74 -8.47 -14.46
CA ILE A 201 5.85 -7.56 -14.15
C ILE A 201 6.51 -7.04 -15.42
N LYS A 202 6.74 -7.89 -16.44
CA LYS A 202 7.29 -7.44 -17.73
C LYS A 202 6.43 -6.36 -18.38
N LYS A 203 5.10 -6.50 -18.35
CA LYS A 203 4.16 -5.50 -18.88
C LYS A 203 4.21 -4.20 -18.09
N ILE A 204 4.24 -4.27 -16.76
CA ILE A 204 4.40 -3.08 -15.90
C ILE A 204 5.70 -2.35 -16.24
N ARG A 205 6.83 -3.06 -16.33
CA ARG A 205 8.14 -2.46 -16.64
C ARG A 205 8.19 -1.82 -18.02
N SER A 206 7.49 -2.39 -19.01
CA SER A 206 7.33 -1.77 -20.33
C SER A 206 6.57 -0.45 -20.23
N LEU A 207 5.44 -0.42 -19.53
CA LEU A 207 4.66 0.78 -19.32
C LEU A 207 5.47 1.85 -18.56
N GLU A 208 6.17 1.49 -17.50
CA GLU A 208 7.06 2.40 -16.75
C GLU A 208 8.13 3.04 -17.65
N SER A 209 8.73 2.26 -18.55
CA SER A 209 9.69 2.78 -19.53
C SER A 209 9.07 3.74 -20.55
N GLU A 210 7.77 3.67 -20.80
CA GLU A 210 7.04 4.62 -21.63
C GLU A 210 6.67 5.86 -20.84
N LEU A 211 6.20 5.70 -19.61
CA LEU A 211 5.80 6.77 -18.70
C LEU A 211 6.96 7.69 -18.33
N SER A 212 8.17 7.15 -18.15
CA SER A 212 9.37 7.95 -17.85
C SER A 212 9.76 8.93 -18.96
N LYS A 213 9.20 8.77 -20.17
CA LYS A 213 9.42 9.63 -21.33
C LYS A 213 8.26 10.58 -21.60
N LYS A 214 7.24 10.61 -20.73
CA LYS A 214 6.05 11.44 -20.92
C LYS A 214 6.23 12.83 -20.31
N GLU A 215 5.65 13.80 -21.00
CA GLU A 215 5.54 15.19 -20.57
C GLU A 215 4.44 15.37 -19.51
N VAL A 216 4.49 16.45 -18.75
CA VAL A 216 3.50 16.79 -17.69
C VAL A 216 2.05 16.72 -18.20
N PHE A 217 1.80 17.19 -19.42
CA PHE A 217 0.46 17.18 -20.04
C PHE A 217 -0.15 15.76 -20.15
N PHE A 218 0.67 14.73 -20.33
CA PHE A 218 0.19 13.35 -20.34
C PHE A 218 -0.43 12.97 -18.99
N PHE A 219 0.24 13.32 -17.90
CA PHE A 219 -0.20 13.01 -16.55
C PHE A 219 -1.43 13.83 -16.14
N GLU A 220 -1.53 15.09 -16.57
CA GLU A 220 -2.75 15.90 -16.39
C GLU A 220 -3.94 15.27 -17.11
N LYS A 221 -3.73 14.79 -18.36
CA LYS A 221 -4.76 14.06 -19.09
C LYS A 221 -5.13 12.74 -18.40
N ASN A 222 -4.14 12.00 -17.90
CA ASN A 222 -4.37 10.78 -17.13
C ASN A 222 -5.25 11.06 -15.90
N TYR A 223 -4.92 12.10 -15.14
CA TYR A 223 -5.66 12.50 -13.94
C TYR A 223 -7.13 12.84 -14.25
N ARG A 224 -7.41 13.53 -15.36
CA ARG A 224 -8.80 13.78 -15.82
C ARG A 224 -9.53 12.49 -16.12
N ILE A 225 -8.89 11.56 -16.84
CA ILE A 225 -9.49 10.25 -17.17
C ILE A 225 -9.74 9.43 -15.90
N VAL A 226 -8.80 9.43 -14.94
CA VAL A 226 -8.95 8.78 -13.64
C VAL A 226 -10.15 9.35 -12.90
N THR A 227 -10.26 10.68 -12.86
CA THR A 227 -11.37 11.40 -12.20
C THR A 227 -12.73 11.00 -12.80
N GLU A 228 -12.86 11.02 -14.13
CA GLU A 228 -14.08 10.58 -14.82
C GLU A 228 -14.42 9.12 -14.53
N LYS A 229 -13.43 8.22 -14.61
CA LYS A 229 -13.63 6.78 -14.35
C LYS A 229 -14.05 6.52 -12.91
N VAL A 230 -13.43 7.19 -11.94
CA VAL A 230 -13.77 7.06 -10.52
C VAL A 230 -15.20 7.50 -10.28
N MET A 231 -15.64 8.64 -10.85
CA MET A 231 -17.04 9.07 -10.75
C MET A 231 -18.01 8.02 -11.33
N LEU A 232 -17.77 7.54 -12.54
CA LEU A 232 -18.62 6.53 -13.18
C LEU A 232 -18.67 5.20 -12.39
N ILE A 233 -17.55 4.78 -11.79
CA ILE A 233 -17.49 3.59 -10.96
C ILE A 233 -18.30 3.80 -9.67
N LYS A 234 -18.14 4.95 -9.02
CA LYS A 234 -18.89 5.33 -7.83
C LYS A 234 -20.40 5.29 -8.06
N GLU A 235 -20.87 5.91 -9.15
CA GLU A 235 -22.29 5.90 -9.52
C GLU A 235 -22.82 4.47 -9.73
N ARG A 236 -22.05 3.62 -10.41
CA ARG A 236 -22.42 2.20 -10.60
C ARG A 236 -22.49 1.43 -9.28
N LEU A 237 -21.61 1.74 -8.32
CA LEU A 237 -21.61 1.11 -7.00
C LEU A 237 -22.81 1.58 -6.16
N ALA A 238 -23.14 2.87 -6.20
CA ALA A 238 -24.31 3.44 -5.53
C ALA A 238 -25.61 2.80 -6.05
N ASN A 239 -25.79 2.74 -7.38
CA ASN A 239 -26.98 2.14 -8.00
C ASN A 239 -27.15 0.65 -7.66
N LYS A 240 -26.05 -0.10 -7.49
CA LYS A 240 -26.10 -1.49 -7.04
C LYS A 240 -26.55 -1.63 -5.59
N LYS A 241 -26.16 -0.70 -4.72
CA LYS A 241 -26.61 -0.71 -3.30
C LYS A 241 -28.10 -0.43 -3.20
N GLU A 242 -28.62 0.50 -4.00
CA GLU A 242 -30.05 0.85 -4.02
C GLU A 242 -30.94 -0.26 -4.61
N GLY A 243 -30.47 -0.96 -5.67
CA GLY A 243 -31.23 -2.07 -6.27
C GLY A 243 -31.15 -3.40 -5.50
N SER A 244 -30.44 -3.45 -4.37
CA SER A 244 -30.31 -4.63 -3.50
C SER A 244 -31.11 -4.50 -2.18
N LEU A 245 -31.84 -3.39 -2.02
CA LEU A 245 -32.77 -3.10 -0.93
C LEU A 245 -34.21 -3.37 -1.38
#